data_AF-A0A5J6PCM7-F1
#
_entry.id   AF-A0A5J6PCM7-F1
#
_cell.length_a   1.000
_cell.length_b   1.000
_cell.length_c   1.000
_cell.angle_alpha   90.00
_cell.angle_beta   90.00
_cell.angle_gamma   90.00
#
_symmetry.space_group_name_H-M   'P 1'
#
loop_
_entity.id
_entity.type
_entity.pdbx_description
1 polymer ?
#
loop_
_entity_poly.entity_id
_entity_poly.type
_entity_poly.pdbx_seq_one_letter_code
_entity_poly.pdbx_strand_id
1 'polypeptide(L)'
;MGGELYEEMGLWSPREGWETSINHPTAGSYRAIGLDLQGASPEQAARLKQQLEATKAKLESADDVQLATLTKHNLVGDLLYGTVFNYFALNDLQDQIAAQSSAIISYRLPSYGTFSTNLQTQYWYGLPRNVTFGGLSMDIDHMKQQRNSKTNNKDETIAFSQSIGSRMSAMEHLVPEQMFSTETEKAQGISAVKALAIASQQGQKIWTITNDNVNLALSRINLGADAEDDIRNAVNAGKIATAHETRINFNGWVGEGYTLIDPNTGAGAYMISGGGNGGFLKKLGNLFIKGQLILGLMKSTLLGNFLLKGLAQFGTAIFLGIKFFNECSSKSNAIALTLIFTMISIAIAIMLLFAGPFSLILSLAISWVENKLAEMIIRDIGC
;
A
#
# COMPACT_ATOMS: atom_id res chain seq x y z
N MET A 1 -1.39 -10.43 -35.25
CA MET A 1 -1.44 -10.83 -33.83
C MET A 1 -1.82 -9.58 -33.06
N GLY A 2 -2.77 -9.65 -32.12
CA GLY A 2 -3.06 -8.48 -31.27
C GLY A 2 -1.85 -8.16 -30.42
N GLY A 3 -1.51 -6.88 -30.26
CA GLY A 3 -0.46 -6.46 -29.33
C GLY A 3 -0.95 -6.55 -27.89
N GLU A 4 -0.01 -6.62 -26.96
CA GLU A 4 -0.32 -6.42 -25.54
C GLU A 4 -0.81 -4.99 -25.31
N LEU A 5 -1.69 -4.79 -24.34
CA LEU A 5 -2.07 -3.43 -23.97
C LEU A 5 -0.84 -2.76 -23.35
N TYR A 6 -0.65 -1.51 -23.73
CA TYR A 6 0.42 -0.65 -23.26
C TYR A 6 -0.22 0.54 -22.56
N GLU A 7 0.19 0.78 -21.32
CA GLU A 7 -0.27 1.91 -20.51
C GLU A 7 0.95 2.68 -20.01
N GLU A 8 0.94 3.98 -20.23
CA GLU A 8 1.91 4.90 -19.65
C GLU A 8 1.18 5.79 -18.64
N MET A 9 1.63 5.74 -17.39
CA MET A 9 1.16 6.62 -16.33
C MET A 9 2.28 7.56 -15.94
N GLY A 10 1.95 8.79 -15.53
CA GLY A 10 2.99 9.73 -15.17
C GLY A 10 2.50 10.95 -14.42
N LEU A 11 3.44 11.56 -13.71
CA LEU A 11 3.26 12.85 -13.07
C LEU A 11 4.18 13.86 -13.72
N TRP A 12 3.65 15.05 -13.95
CA TRP A 12 4.45 16.18 -14.41
C TRP A 12 4.72 17.13 -13.26
N SER A 13 5.99 17.52 -13.08
CA SER A 13 6.37 18.59 -12.17
C SER A 13 7.13 19.70 -12.91
N PRO A 14 6.95 20.98 -12.53
CA PRO A 14 7.70 22.09 -13.14
C PRO A 14 9.22 21.97 -13.00
N ARG A 15 9.70 21.26 -11.97
CA ARG A 15 11.13 21.11 -11.65
C ARG A 15 11.76 19.94 -12.40
N GLU A 16 11.08 18.80 -12.48
CA GLU A 16 11.67 17.54 -12.96
C GLU A 16 11.05 17.03 -14.27
N GLY A 17 10.00 17.70 -14.76
CA GLY A 17 9.32 17.30 -16.00
C GLY A 17 8.40 16.10 -15.78
N TRP A 18 8.24 15.28 -16.82
CA TRP A 18 7.47 14.04 -16.77
C TRP A 18 8.29 12.91 -16.15
N GLU A 19 7.72 12.28 -15.13
CA GLU A 19 8.18 11.01 -14.59
C GLU A 19 7.10 9.97 -14.87
N THR A 20 7.40 9.04 -15.78
CA THR A 20 6.44 8.06 -16.27
C THR A 20 6.84 6.63 -15.91
N SER A 21 5.84 5.76 -15.86
CA SER A 21 5.95 4.33 -15.65
C SER A 21 5.17 3.61 -16.76
N ILE A 22 5.66 2.45 -17.16
CA ILE A 22 5.08 1.64 -18.23
C ILE A 22 4.47 0.39 -17.61
N ASN A 23 3.25 0.10 -18.01
CA ASN A 23 2.44 -1.00 -17.53
C ASN A 23 1.90 -1.82 -18.69
N HIS A 24 1.74 -3.13 -18.48
CA HIS A 24 1.21 -4.07 -19.46
C HIS A 24 -0.08 -4.75 -18.97
N PRO A 25 -1.23 -4.03 -18.95
CA PRO A 25 -2.48 -4.60 -18.47
C PRO A 25 -2.96 -5.78 -19.32
N THR A 26 -3.49 -6.80 -18.66
CA THR A 26 -4.24 -7.84 -19.37
C THR A 26 -5.67 -7.36 -19.64
N ALA A 27 -6.14 -7.52 -20.88
CA ALA A 27 -7.51 -7.16 -21.26
C ALA A 27 -8.54 -7.90 -20.37
N GLY A 28 -9.50 -7.15 -19.83
CA GLY A 28 -10.54 -7.65 -18.91
C GLY A 28 -10.18 -7.54 -17.42
N SER A 29 -8.93 -7.19 -17.08
CA SER A 29 -8.53 -6.86 -15.71
C SER A 29 -9.29 -5.64 -15.21
N TYR A 30 -9.63 -5.62 -13.93
CA TYR A 30 -10.13 -4.45 -13.25
C TYR A 30 -8.97 -3.81 -12.49
N ARG A 31 -8.72 -2.52 -12.72
CA ARG A 31 -7.61 -1.77 -12.13
C ARG A 31 -8.16 -0.59 -11.34
N ALA A 32 -7.76 -0.48 -10.08
CA ALA A 32 -7.98 0.71 -9.29
C ALA A 32 -6.67 1.50 -9.21
N ILE A 33 -6.68 2.72 -9.73
CA ILE A 33 -5.54 3.63 -9.67
C ILE A 33 -5.69 4.48 -8.41
N GLY A 34 -4.75 4.32 -7.48
CA GLY A 34 -4.63 5.15 -6.29
C GLY A 34 -3.75 6.35 -6.60
N LEU A 35 -4.22 7.53 -6.17
CA LEU A 35 -3.46 8.77 -6.23
C LEU A 35 -3.27 9.29 -4.81
N ASP A 36 -2.03 9.61 -4.49
CA ASP A 36 -1.63 10.25 -3.24
C ASP A 36 -0.96 11.59 -3.60
N LEU A 37 -1.73 12.67 -3.57
CA LEU A 37 -1.29 13.97 -4.09
C LEU A 37 -0.55 14.83 -3.07
N GLN A 38 -0.54 14.43 -1.78
CA GLN A 38 0.16 15.06 -0.63
C GLN A 38 -0.31 14.45 0.72
N GLY A 39 -0.83 13.23 0.71
CA GLY A 39 -1.52 12.61 1.82
C GLY A 39 -2.95 12.19 1.49
N ALA A 40 -3.48 11.26 2.29
CA ALA A 40 -4.88 10.83 2.22
C ALA A 40 -5.86 11.96 2.61
N SER A 41 -6.75 12.35 1.68
CA SER A 41 -7.83 13.32 1.98
C SER A 41 -8.88 12.70 2.90
N PRO A 42 -9.28 13.39 3.99
CA PRO A 42 -10.36 12.94 4.88
C PRO A 42 -11.69 12.78 4.16
N GLU A 43 -12.00 13.69 3.23
CA GLU A 43 -13.22 13.66 2.44
C GLU A 43 -13.23 12.47 1.48
N GLN A 44 -12.07 12.09 0.96
CA GLN A 44 -11.90 10.90 0.13
C GLN A 44 -12.09 9.62 0.95
N ALA A 45 -11.47 9.56 2.14
CA ALA A 45 -11.66 8.45 3.09
C ALA A 45 -13.13 8.32 3.51
N ALA A 46 -13.80 9.43 3.84
CA ALA A 46 -15.20 9.45 4.27
C ALA A 46 -16.15 9.01 3.15
N ARG A 47 -15.93 9.48 1.92
CA ARG A 47 -16.71 9.05 0.75
C ARG A 47 -16.54 7.57 0.46
N LEU A 48 -15.30 7.08 0.44
CA LEU A 48 -15.01 5.67 0.26
C LEU A 48 -15.68 4.81 1.34
N LYS A 49 -15.58 5.24 2.60
CA LYS A 49 -16.23 4.57 3.73
C LYS A 49 -17.74 4.48 3.53
N GLN A 50 -18.39 5.59 3.17
CA GLN A 50 -19.83 5.64 2.94
C GLN A 50 -20.25 4.72 1.78
N GLN A 51 -19.46 4.65 0.70
CA GLN A 51 -19.72 3.76 -0.43
C GLN A 51 -19.59 2.27 -0.03
N LEU A 52 -18.58 1.93 0.76
CA LEU A 52 -18.40 0.57 1.28
C LEU A 52 -19.52 0.19 2.26
N GLU A 53 -19.92 1.09 3.15
CA GLU A 53 -21.05 0.91 4.07
C GLU A 53 -22.37 0.68 3.32
N ALA A 54 -22.64 1.49 2.29
CA ALA A 54 -23.83 1.35 1.47
C ALA A 54 -23.84 0.02 0.70
N THR A 55 -22.69 -0.38 0.14
CA THR A 55 -22.54 -1.66 -0.56
C THR A 55 -22.73 -2.83 0.41
N LYS A 56 -22.18 -2.72 1.63
CA LYS A 56 -22.36 -3.72 2.68
C LYS A 56 -23.82 -3.88 3.06
N ALA A 57 -24.53 -2.79 3.33
CA ALA A 57 -25.94 -2.81 3.69
C ALA A 57 -26.80 -3.50 2.62
N LYS A 58 -26.53 -3.24 1.34
CA LYS A 58 -27.20 -3.91 0.21
C LYS A 58 -26.88 -5.40 0.11
N LEU A 59 -25.67 -5.82 0.47
CA LEU A 59 -25.28 -7.24 0.49
C LEU A 59 -25.89 -7.98 1.68
N GLU A 60 -26.04 -7.31 2.82
CA GLU A 60 -26.62 -7.87 4.04
C GLU A 60 -28.16 -7.94 3.99
N SER A 61 -28.81 -7.03 3.25
CA SER A 61 -30.26 -7.04 3.09
C SER A 61 -30.80 -8.30 2.41
N ALA A 62 -29.97 -8.96 1.58
CA ALA A 62 -30.31 -10.14 0.79
C ALA A 62 -31.59 -9.95 -0.06
N ASP A 63 -31.94 -8.72 -0.38
CA ASP A 63 -33.08 -8.35 -1.22
C ASP A 63 -32.65 -8.34 -2.69
N ASP A 64 -33.28 -9.20 -3.51
CA ASP A 64 -32.98 -9.35 -4.94
C ASP A 64 -33.05 -8.01 -5.69
N VAL A 65 -33.95 -7.10 -5.30
CA VAL A 65 -34.07 -5.79 -5.93
C VAL A 65 -32.85 -4.92 -5.62
N GLN A 66 -32.36 -4.94 -4.37
CA GLN A 66 -31.17 -4.17 -4.00
C GLN A 66 -29.89 -4.78 -4.55
N LEU A 67 -29.80 -6.11 -4.58
CA LEU A 67 -28.67 -6.83 -5.16
C LEU A 67 -28.53 -6.54 -6.67
N ALA A 68 -29.65 -6.41 -7.39
CA ALA A 68 -29.65 -6.03 -8.80
C ALA A 68 -29.11 -4.61 -9.06
N THR A 69 -29.07 -3.74 -8.05
CA THR A 69 -28.48 -2.39 -8.18
C THR A 69 -26.96 -2.37 -8.03
N LEU A 70 -26.33 -3.47 -7.61
CA LEU A 70 -24.89 -3.52 -7.38
C LEU A 70 -24.13 -3.66 -8.69
N THR A 71 -23.14 -2.78 -8.88
CA THR A 71 -22.27 -2.83 -10.06
C THR A 71 -20.93 -3.51 -9.74
N LYS A 72 -20.19 -3.90 -10.79
CA LYS A 72 -18.79 -4.36 -10.64
C LYS A 72 -17.92 -3.32 -9.93
N HIS A 73 -18.21 -2.03 -10.13
CA HIS A 73 -17.50 -0.94 -9.44
C HIS A 73 -17.75 -1.01 -7.92
N ASN A 74 -18.99 -1.24 -7.49
CA ASN A 74 -19.31 -1.33 -6.06
C ASN A 74 -18.68 -2.56 -5.39
N LEU A 75 -18.64 -3.69 -6.10
CA LEU A 75 -18.19 -4.96 -5.52
C LEU A 75 -16.67 -5.15 -5.58
N VAL A 76 -16.05 -4.72 -6.68
CA VAL A 76 -14.63 -4.94 -6.95
C VAL A 76 -13.88 -3.61 -6.92
N GLY A 77 -14.40 -2.59 -7.59
CA GLY A 77 -13.73 -1.28 -7.70
C GLY A 77 -13.48 -0.62 -6.34
N ASP A 78 -14.52 -0.44 -5.53
CA ASP A 78 -14.42 0.23 -4.22
C ASP A 78 -13.48 -0.54 -3.28
N LEU A 79 -13.49 -1.87 -3.34
CA LEU A 79 -12.62 -2.73 -2.53
C LEU A 79 -11.15 -2.63 -2.97
N LEU A 80 -10.88 -2.68 -4.28
CA LEU A 80 -9.52 -2.55 -4.80
C LEU A 80 -8.97 -1.14 -4.54
N TYR A 81 -9.80 -0.12 -4.80
CA TYR A 81 -9.46 1.27 -4.54
C TYR A 81 -9.19 1.53 -3.06
N GLY A 82 -10.03 0.99 -2.18
CA GLY A 82 -9.80 1.08 -0.74
C GLY A 82 -8.50 0.40 -0.29
N THR A 83 -8.05 -0.64 -1.02
CA THR A 83 -6.78 -1.31 -0.72
C THR A 83 -5.59 -0.43 -1.03
N VAL A 84 -5.53 0.15 -2.23
CA VAL A 84 -4.44 1.06 -2.61
C VAL A 84 -4.49 2.37 -1.81
N PHE A 85 -5.68 2.89 -1.51
CA PHE A 85 -5.84 4.06 -0.64
C PHE A 85 -5.30 3.80 0.76
N ASN A 86 -5.63 2.65 1.36
CA ASN A 86 -5.13 2.27 2.68
C ASN A 86 -3.61 2.07 2.67
N TYR A 87 -3.04 1.54 1.59
CA TYR A 87 -1.59 1.44 1.42
C TYR A 87 -0.91 2.82 1.48
N PHE A 88 -1.41 3.82 0.76
CA PHE A 88 -0.87 5.19 0.82
C PHE A 88 -1.04 5.79 2.21
N ALA A 89 -2.27 5.77 2.75
CA ALA A 89 -2.57 6.35 4.06
C ALA A 89 -1.70 5.78 5.20
N LEU A 90 -1.48 4.46 5.21
CA LEU A 90 -0.64 3.81 6.22
C LEU A 90 0.83 4.15 6.05
N ASN A 91 1.33 4.27 4.82
CA ASN A 91 2.72 4.64 4.57
C ASN A 91 2.99 6.10 4.92
N ASP A 92 2.08 7.02 4.58
CA ASP A 92 2.23 8.44 4.92
C ASP A 92 2.33 8.66 6.42
N LEU A 93 1.45 8.00 7.17
CA LEU A 93 1.47 8.07 8.62
C LEU A 93 2.77 7.51 9.20
N GLN A 94 3.20 6.35 8.72
CA GLN A 94 4.44 5.74 9.19
C GLN A 94 5.67 6.58 8.81
N ASP A 95 5.65 7.24 7.66
CA ASP A 95 6.70 8.18 7.26
C ASP A 95 6.74 9.41 8.17
N GLN A 96 5.58 9.96 8.54
CA GLN A 96 5.51 11.06 9.50
C GLN A 96 6.04 10.66 10.88
N ILE A 97 5.63 9.49 11.39
CA ILE A 97 6.13 8.97 12.69
C ILE A 97 7.63 8.72 12.62
N ALA A 98 8.11 8.07 11.56
CA ALA A 98 9.54 7.81 11.37
C ALA A 98 10.34 9.12 11.28
N ALA A 99 9.83 10.14 10.58
CA ALA A 99 10.47 11.46 10.47
C ALA A 99 10.50 12.20 11.81
N GLN A 100 9.42 12.12 12.62
CA GLN A 100 9.39 12.72 13.95
C GLN A 100 10.38 12.09 14.92
N SER A 101 10.50 10.76 14.88
CA SER A 101 11.44 10.00 15.72
C SER A 101 12.89 10.07 15.25
N SER A 102 13.15 10.70 14.09
CA SER A 102 14.47 10.85 13.50
C SER A 102 14.87 12.32 13.29
N ALA A 103 16.11 12.54 12.88
CA ALA A 103 16.61 13.84 12.48
C ALA A 103 16.14 14.26 11.07
N ILE A 104 15.06 13.69 10.53
CA ILE A 104 14.58 13.96 9.17
C ILE A 104 13.32 14.83 9.17
N ILE A 105 13.23 15.74 8.20
CA ILE A 105 11.99 16.41 7.79
C ILE A 105 11.58 15.77 6.47
N SER A 106 10.39 15.17 6.40
CA SER A 106 9.89 14.49 5.20
C SER A 106 8.49 14.99 4.82
N TYR A 107 8.26 15.13 3.53
CA TYR A 107 6.97 15.45 2.92
C TYR A 107 6.69 14.52 1.75
N ARG A 108 5.48 13.96 1.70
CA ARG A 108 5.00 13.18 0.56
C ARG A 108 4.87 14.09 -0.66
N LEU A 109 5.42 13.64 -1.79
CA LEU A 109 5.18 14.25 -3.09
C LEU A 109 4.12 13.42 -3.84
N PRO A 110 3.45 14.00 -4.86
CA PRO A 110 2.49 13.27 -5.66
C PRO A 110 3.01 11.89 -6.06
N SER A 111 2.23 10.88 -5.72
CA SER A 111 2.54 9.47 -5.83
C SER A 111 1.33 8.73 -6.40
N TYR A 112 1.57 7.64 -7.11
CA TYR A 112 0.52 6.84 -7.70
C TYR A 112 0.91 5.38 -7.78
N GLY A 113 -0.11 4.53 -7.84
CA GLY A 113 0.05 3.09 -7.97
C GLY A 113 -1.29 2.44 -8.28
N THR A 114 -1.22 1.18 -8.66
CA THR A 114 -2.38 0.38 -9.05
C THR A 114 -2.58 -0.78 -8.09
N PHE A 115 -3.83 -1.04 -7.71
CA PHE A 115 -4.24 -2.36 -7.22
C PHE A 115 -5.25 -2.97 -8.18
N SER A 116 -4.95 -4.18 -8.67
CA SER A 116 -5.68 -4.77 -9.81
C SER A 116 -5.98 -6.25 -9.63
N THR A 117 -6.96 -6.73 -10.39
CA THR A 117 -7.15 -8.16 -10.60
C THR A 117 -6.16 -8.66 -11.64
N ASN A 118 -5.29 -9.59 -11.27
CA ASN A 118 -4.40 -10.23 -12.22
C ASN A 118 -5.13 -11.36 -12.97
N LEU A 119 -5.07 -11.36 -14.30
CA LEU A 119 -5.70 -12.36 -15.17
C LEU A 119 -4.62 -13.09 -15.97
N GLN A 120 -4.72 -14.42 -16.04
CA GLN A 120 -3.84 -15.24 -16.88
C GLN A 120 -4.56 -15.57 -18.18
N THR A 121 -4.01 -15.12 -19.31
CA THR A 121 -4.53 -15.40 -20.64
C THR A 121 -4.14 -16.82 -21.07
N GLN A 122 -5.12 -17.61 -21.51
CA GLN A 122 -4.91 -18.95 -22.05
C GLN A 122 -4.91 -18.89 -23.57
N TYR A 123 -3.82 -19.38 -24.16
CA TYR A 123 -3.62 -19.40 -25.59
C TYR A 123 -3.92 -20.78 -26.17
N TRP A 124 -4.55 -20.78 -27.35
CA TRP A 124 -4.75 -21.98 -28.15
C TRP A 124 -4.22 -21.71 -29.55
N TYR A 125 -3.20 -22.46 -29.96
CA TYR A 125 -2.46 -22.22 -31.21
C TYR A 125 -2.00 -20.75 -31.36
N GLY A 126 -1.54 -20.13 -30.27
CA GLY A 126 -1.10 -18.72 -30.25
C GLY A 126 -2.24 -17.69 -30.26
N LEU A 127 -3.51 -18.11 -30.21
CA LEU A 127 -4.66 -17.22 -30.12
C LEU A 127 -5.21 -17.17 -28.68
N PRO A 128 -5.36 -15.98 -28.07
CA PRO A 128 -5.96 -15.87 -26.75
C PRO A 128 -7.43 -16.28 -26.83
N ARG A 129 -7.83 -17.30 -26.07
CA ARG A 129 -9.20 -17.86 -26.08
C ARG A 129 -9.95 -17.57 -24.79
N ASN A 130 -9.28 -17.76 -23.65
CA ASN A 130 -9.88 -17.64 -22.33
C ASN A 130 -8.97 -16.81 -21.42
N VAL A 131 -9.53 -16.28 -20.33
CA VAL A 131 -8.78 -15.70 -19.22
C VAL A 131 -9.19 -16.39 -17.93
N THR A 132 -8.24 -16.69 -17.07
CA THR A 132 -8.50 -17.21 -15.71
C THR A 132 -8.01 -16.21 -14.68
N PHE A 133 -8.75 -16.07 -13.58
CA PHE A 133 -8.30 -15.19 -12.49
C PHE A 133 -7.03 -15.77 -11.85
N GLY A 134 -5.95 -14.99 -11.90
CA GLY A 134 -4.64 -15.36 -11.37
C GLY A 134 -4.40 -14.90 -9.94
N GLY A 135 -5.09 -13.84 -9.49
CA GLY A 135 -4.92 -13.26 -8.16
C GLY A 135 -5.20 -11.76 -8.14
N LEU A 136 -4.74 -11.10 -7.09
CA LEU A 136 -4.66 -9.64 -7.01
C LEU A 136 -3.21 -9.18 -7.06
N SER A 137 -2.96 -8.03 -7.64
CA SER A 137 -1.61 -7.44 -7.74
C SER A 137 -1.65 -5.99 -7.31
N MET A 138 -0.75 -5.63 -6.39
CA MET A 138 -0.38 -4.26 -6.08
C MET A 138 0.87 -3.93 -6.88
N ASP A 139 0.87 -2.80 -7.56
CA ASP A 139 2.01 -2.27 -8.28
C ASP A 139 2.11 -0.79 -7.96
N ILE A 140 3.14 -0.38 -7.24
CA ILE A 140 3.32 1.01 -6.80
C ILE A 140 4.37 1.63 -7.71
N ASP A 141 3.87 2.18 -8.81
CA ASP A 141 4.67 2.73 -9.90
C ASP A 141 5.54 3.92 -9.47
N HIS A 142 4.99 4.79 -8.60
CA HIS A 142 5.67 6.00 -8.22
C HIS A 142 5.35 6.37 -6.78
N MET A 143 6.37 6.28 -5.92
CA MET A 143 6.28 6.77 -4.55
C MET A 143 7.40 7.76 -4.26
N LYS A 144 7.05 9.04 -4.22
CA LYS A 144 8.02 10.14 -4.13
C LYS A 144 7.84 10.92 -2.85
N GLN A 145 8.95 11.45 -2.36
CA GLN A 145 9.01 12.21 -1.12
C GLN A 145 10.17 13.19 -1.17
N GLN A 146 9.98 14.34 -0.56
CA GLN A 146 11.02 15.30 -0.27
C GLN A 146 11.49 15.09 1.16
N ARG A 147 12.78 14.83 1.35
CA ARG A 147 13.37 14.55 2.66
C ARG A 147 14.67 15.32 2.84
N ASN A 148 14.86 15.90 4.02
CA ASN A 148 16.09 16.58 4.40
C ASN A 148 16.43 16.29 5.86
N SER A 149 17.72 16.10 6.14
CA SER A 149 18.20 16.01 7.51
C SER A 149 18.23 17.38 8.19
N LYS A 150 17.75 17.44 9.43
CA LYS A 150 17.81 18.58 10.36
C LYS A 150 19.25 18.94 10.72
N THR A 151 20.17 17.98 10.64
CA THR A 151 21.61 18.15 10.91
C THR A 151 22.43 18.34 9.64
N ASN A 152 21.76 18.42 8.47
CA ASN A 152 22.40 18.47 7.15
C ASN A 152 23.31 17.26 6.85
N ASN A 153 22.99 16.10 7.45
CA ASN A 153 23.71 14.86 7.21
C ASN A 153 23.04 14.04 6.08
N LYS A 154 23.79 13.77 5.02
CA LYS A 154 23.31 13.01 3.86
C LYS A 154 23.07 11.54 4.20
N ASP A 155 23.90 10.94 5.05
CA ASP A 155 23.81 9.52 5.40
C ASP A 155 22.53 9.22 6.18
N GLU A 156 22.09 10.15 7.04
CA GLU A 156 20.79 10.07 7.72
C GLU A 156 19.64 10.01 6.71
N THR A 157 19.73 10.80 5.64
CA THR A 157 18.69 10.87 4.59
C THR A 157 18.66 9.59 3.74
N ILE A 158 19.84 9.02 3.46
CA ILE A 158 19.98 7.74 2.75
C ILE A 158 19.44 6.59 3.60
N ALA A 159 19.85 6.50 4.87
CA ALA A 159 19.41 5.46 5.80
C ALA A 159 17.90 5.51 6.03
N PHE A 160 17.34 6.72 6.18
CA PHE A 160 15.90 6.92 6.26
C PHE A 160 15.19 6.39 5.01
N SER A 161 15.68 6.74 3.82
CA SER A 161 15.11 6.28 2.54
C SER A 161 15.08 4.77 2.42
N GLN A 162 16.19 4.10 2.77
CA GLN A 162 16.29 2.64 2.68
C GLN A 162 15.36 1.94 3.68
N SER A 163 15.26 2.47 4.90
CA SER A 163 14.38 1.96 5.95
C SER A 163 12.91 1.99 5.51
N ILE A 164 12.45 3.15 5.02
CA ILE A 164 11.05 3.29 4.63
C ILE A 164 10.74 2.55 3.32
N GLY A 165 11.67 2.45 2.38
CA GLY A 165 11.48 1.67 1.16
C GLY A 165 11.24 0.18 1.45
N SER A 166 12.01 -0.40 2.38
CA SER A 166 11.83 -1.80 2.79
C SER A 166 10.46 -2.02 3.43
N ARG A 167 10.02 -1.06 4.25
CA ARG A 167 8.69 -1.07 4.88
C ARG A 167 7.57 -0.91 3.85
N MET A 168 7.71 0.00 2.89
CA MET A 168 6.76 0.20 1.80
C MET A 168 6.57 -1.08 0.99
N SER A 169 7.67 -1.76 0.63
CA SER A 169 7.59 -3.07 -0.03
C SER A 169 6.93 -4.13 0.85
N ALA A 170 7.13 -4.11 2.18
CA ALA A 170 6.41 -5.01 3.07
C ALA A 170 4.89 -4.72 3.06
N MET A 171 4.49 -3.45 3.07
CA MET A 171 3.08 -3.04 3.04
C MET A 171 2.36 -3.51 1.77
N GLU A 172 3.07 -3.73 0.66
CA GLU A 172 2.48 -4.22 -0.60
C GLU A 172 1.91 -5.63 -0.51
N HIS A 173 2.40 -6.46 0.42
CA HIS A 173 1.75 -7.73 0.74
C HIS A 173 0.91 -7.66 2.02
N LEU A 174 1.34 -6.91 3.04
CA LEU A 174 0.64 -6.86 4.33
C LEU A 174 -0.75 -6.24 4.22
N VAL A 175 -0.89 -5.14 3.48
CA VAL A 175 -2.19 -4.46 3.33
C VAL A 175 -3.20 -5.36 2.62
N PRO A 176 -2.89 -5.97 1.46
CA PRO A 176 -3.77 -6.97 0.86
C PRO A 176 -4.01 -8.20 1.76
N GLU A 177 -2.98 -8.74 2.41
CA GLU A 177 -3.18 -9.89 3.32
C GLU A 177 -4.16 -9.56 4.43
N GLN A 178 -4.03 -8.38 5.03
CA GLN A 178 -4.93 -7.94 6.07
C GLN A 178 -6.34 -7.73 5.53
N MET A 179 -6.48 -7.10 4.37
CA MET A 179 -7.78 -6.75 3.77
C MET A 179 -8.56 -7.92 3.20
N PHE A 180 -7.86 -8.96 2.75
CA PHE A 180 -8.47 -10.11 2.08
C PHE A 180 -8.42 -11.39 2.92
N SER A 181 -7.94 -11.32 4.17
CA SER A 181 -8.01 -12.42 5.14
C SER A 181 -9.34 -12.43 5.89
N THR A 182 -9.91 -13.61 6.09
CA THR A 182 -11.04 -13.85 6.99
C THR A 182 -10.58 -14.54 8.28
N GLU A 183 -11.53 -14.87 9.16
CA GLU A 183 -11.27 -15.66 10.37
C GLU A 183 -10.77 -17.07 10.03
N THR A 184 -11.36 -17.69 9.00
CA THR A 184 -11.10 -19.08 8.62
C THR A 184 -10.08 -19.22 7.50
N GLU A 185 -9.91 -18.20 6.65
CA GLU A 185 -8.98 -18.24 5.52
C GLU A 185 -8.05 -17.03 5.52
N LYS A 186 -6.74 -17.28 5.61
CA LYS A 186 -5.73 -16.20 5.53
C LYS A 186 -5.29 -15.99 4.09
N ALA A 187 -5.42 -14.75 3.63
CA ALA A 187 -4.76 -14.28 2.42
C ALA A 187 -3.24 -14.37 2.59
N GLN A 188 -2.55 -14.70 1.50
CA GLN A 188 -1.09 -14.86 1.48
C GLN A 188 -0.54 -14.15 0.23
N GLY A 189 -0.04 -12.94 0.45
CA GLY A 189 0.64 -12.12 -0.51
C GLY A 189 2.16 -12.33 -0.47
N ILE A 190 2.82 -11.95 -1.55
CA ILE A 190 4.27 -11.90 -1.68
C ILE A 190 4.68 -10.50 -2.11
N SER A 191 5.78 -9.96 -1.59
CA SER A 191 6.45 -8.76 -2.10
C SER A 191 7.96 -9.00 -2.13
N ALA A 192 8.75 -8.08 -2.67
CA ALA A 192 10.19 -8.25 -2.82
C ALA A 192 10.87 -8.61 -1.49
N VAL A 193 10.59 -7.85 -0.43
CA VAL A 193 11.17 -8.09 0.91
C VAL A 193 10.71 -9.42 1.52
N LYS A 194 9.46 -9.84 1.29
CA LYS A 194 8.97 -11.13 1.77
C LYS A 194 9.57 -12.29 0.99
N ALA A 195 9.78 -12.15 -0.31
CA ALA A 195 10.45 -13.15 -1.13
C ALA A 195 11.91 -13.34 -0.71
N LEU A 196 12.63 -12.26 -0.45
CA LEU A 196 13.99 -12.31 0.11
C LEU A 196 14.01 -13.00 1.48
N ALA A 197 13.05 -12.69 2.36
CA ALA A 197 12.94 -13.32 3.67
C ALA A 197 12.65 -14.84 3.57
N ILE A 198 11.74 -15.25 2.68
CA ILE A 198 11.44 -16.67 2.43
C ILE A 198 12.66 -17.40 1.86
N ALA A 199 13.37 -16.81 0.89
CA ALA A 199 14.57 -17.41 0.32
C ALA A 199 15.66 -17.61 1.39
N SER A 200 15.86 -16.62 2.25
CA SER A 200 16.78 -16.70 3.39
C SER A 200 16.37 -17.82 4.37
N GLN A 201 15.09 -17.94 4.70
CA GLN A 201 14.56 -19.03 5.54
C GLN A 201 14.72 -20.41 4.91
N GLN A 202 14.70 -20.50 3.58
CA GLN A 202 14.97 -21.73 2.82
C GLN A 202 16.47 -22.06 2.72
N GLY A 203 17.34 -21.24 3.32
CA GLY A 203 18.79 -21.44 3.30
C GLY A 203 19.47 -21.02 2.00
N GLN A 204 18.77 -20.29 1.12
CA GLN A 204 19.40 -19.72 -0.06
C GLN A 204 20.34 -18.58 0.32
N LYS A 205 21.42 -18.41 -0.44
CA LYS A 205 22.26 -17.23 -0.27
C LYS A 205 21.54 -15.99 -0.78
N ILE A 206 21.58 -14.93 0.02
CA ILE A 206 21.18 -13.58 -0.39
C ILE A 206 22.44 -12.84 -0.85
N TRP A 207 22.47 -12.44 -2.10
CA TRP A 207 23.58 -11.71 -2.72
C TRP A 207 23.37 -10.21 -2.58
N THR A 208 24.41 -9.50 -2.14
CA THR A 208 24.58 -8.08 -2.39
C THR A 208 25.47 -7.93 -3.61
N ILE A 209 24.93 -7.34 -4.68
CA ILE A 209 25.52 -7.31 -6.00
C ILE A 209 25.92 -5.88 -6.34
N THR A 210 27.20 -5.71 -6.65
CA THR A 210 27.84 -4.45 -7.05
C THR A 210 28.60 -4.67 -8.37
N ASN A 211 29.15 -3.61 -8.95
CA ASN A 211 29.99 -3.75 -10.17
C ASN A 211 31.15 -4.73 -9.99
N ASP A 212 31.67 -4.86 -8.76
CA ASP A 212 32.82 -5.72 -8.46
C ASP A 212 32.50 -7.21 -8.59
N ASN A 213 31.24 -7.61 -8.38
CA ASN A 213 30.85 -9.02 -8.29
C ASN A 213 29.68 -9.42 -9.20
N VAL A 214 29.15 -8.52 -10.03
CA VAL A 214 27.96 -8.78 -10.86
C VAL A 214 28.09 -10.03 -11.73
N ASN A 215 29.24 -10.25 -12.37
CA ASN A 215 29.47 -11.43 -13.19
C ASN A 215 29.51 -12.72 -12.36
N LEU A 216 30.09 -12.66 -11.16
CA LEU A 216 30.12 -13.81 -10.25
C LEU A 216 28.71 -14.10 -9.72
N ALA A 217 27.98 -13.08 -9.26
CA ALA A 217 26.63 -13.23 -8.74
C ALA A 217 25.69 -13.80 -9.82
N LEU A 218 25.66 -13.22 -11.02
CA LEU A 218 24.82 -13.69 -12.13
C LEU A 218 25.21 -15.09 -12.65
N SER A 219 26.44 -15.55 -12.42
CA SER A 219 26.82 -16.93 -12.72
C SER A 219 26.32 -17.96 -11.69
N ARG A 220 25.87 -17.50 -10.52
CA ARG A 220 25.40 -18.34 -9.40
C ARG A 220 23.90 -18.25 -9.16
N ILE A 221 23.30 -17.15 -9.60
CA ILE A 221 21.89 -16.87 -9.53
C ILE A 221 21.19 -17.51 -10.74
N ASN A 222 19.95 -17.96 -10.54
CA ASN A 222 19.09 -18.57 -11.55
C ASN A 222 17.66 -18.04 -11.34
N LEU A 223 17.40 -16.83 -11.85
CA LEU A 223 16.12 -16.13 -11.76
C LEU A 223 15.49 -16.04 -13.17
N GLY A 224 14.57 -15.10 -13.37
CA GLY A 224 14.10 -14.76 -14.72
C GLY A 224 15.12 -13.96 -15.50
N ALA A 225 15.13 -14.16 -16.82
CA ALA A 225 15.98 -13.40 -17.73
C ALA A 225 15.77 -11.89 -17.54
N ASP A 226 14.51 -11.45 -17.47
CA ASP A 226 14.16 -10.04 -17.23
C ASP A 226 14.74 -9.53 -15.88
N ALA A 227 14.66 -10.33 -14.82
CA ALA A 227 15.19 -9.96 -13.51
C ALA A 227 16.73 -9.91 -13.50
N GLU A 228 17.39 -10.86 -14.17
CA GLU A 228 18.84 -10.88 -14.31
C GLU A 228 19.36 -9.71 -15.17
N ASP A 229 18.63 -9.35 -16.22
CA ASP A 229 18.91 -8.20 -17.07
C ASP A 229 18.70 -6.88 -16.31
N ASP A 230 17.62 -6.76 -15.54
CA ASP A 230 17.37 -5.63 -14.65
C ASP A 230 18.52 -5.44 -13.64
N ILE A 231 18.92 -6.52 -12.97
CA ILE A 231 20.03 -6.52 -12.01
C ILE A 231 21.31 -6.05 -12.70
N ARG A 232 21.64 -6.62 -13.87
CA ARG A 232 22.84 -6.26 -14.63
C ARG A 232 22.83 -4.78 -15.01
N ASN A 233 21.71 -4.29 -15.57
CA ASN A 233 21.56 -2.92 -16.03
C ASN A 233 21.63 -1.93 -14.87
N ALA A 234 20.95 -2.22 -13.76
CA ALA A 234 20.96 -1.39 -12.56
C ALA A 234 22.35 -1.30 -11.94
N VAL A 235 23.07 -2.42 -11.84
CA VAL A 235 24.44 -2.45 -11.30
C VAL A 235 25.41 -1.69 -12.21
N ASN A 236 25.30 -1.87 -13.53
CA ASN A 236 26.08 -1.08 -14.50
C ASN A 236 25.79 0.43 -14.40
N ALA A 237 24.58 0.81 -13.98
CA ALA A 237 24.21 2.20 -13.69
C ALA A 237 24.66 2.70 -12.29
N GLY A 238 25.44 1.90 -11.55
CA GLY A 238 25.99 2.27 -10.23
C GLY A 238 25.08 1.96 -9.04
N LYS A 239 23.97 1.23 -9.24
CA LYS A 239 23.08 0.79 -8.15
C LYS A 239 23.63 -0.48 -7.49
N ILE A 240 23.13 -0.77 -6.30
CA ILE A 240 23.39 -2.01 -5.57
C ILE A 240 22.14 -2.87 -5.66
N ALA A 241 22.29 -4.09 -6.16
CA ALA A 241 21.19 -5.05 -6.20
C ALA A 241 21.24 -6.02 -5.01
N THR A 242 20.08 -6.41 -4.48
CA THR A 242 19.96 -7.51 -3.53
C THR A 242 19.02 -8.56 -4.10
N ALA A 243 19.50 -9.80 -4.24
CA ALA A 243 18.72 -10.89 -4.85
C ALA A 243 19.05 -12.23 -4.19
N HIS A 244 18.14 -13.21 -4.31
CA HIS A 244 18.37 -14.59 -3.89
C HIS A 244 18.83 -15.47 -5.06
N GLU A 245 19.36 -16.67 -4.75
CA GLU A 245 19.99 -17.54 -5.75
C GLU A 245 19.01 -18.19 -6.73
N THR A 246 17.84 -18.58 -6.28
CA THR A 246 16.90 -19.37 -7.08
C THR A 246 15.46 -19.02 -6.76
N ARG A 247 14.60 -19.09 -7.78
CA ARG A 247 13.16 -18.85 -7.61
C ARG A 247 12.57 -19.64 -6.45
N ILE A 248 11.78 -18.96 -5.64
CA ILE A 248 11.05 -19.56 -4.52
C ILE A 248 9.67 -20.03 -4.98
N ASN A 249 9.16 -21.06 -4.32
CA ASN A 249 7.76 -21.43 -4.41
C ASN A 249 7.05 -21.06 -3.10
N PHE A 250 6.11 -20.14 -3.17
CA PHE A 250 5.32 -19.69 -2.03
C PHE A 250 3.83 -19.76 -2.37
N ASN A 251 3.10 -20.66 -1.70
CA ASN A 251 1.65 -20.83 -1.88
C ASN A 251 1.23 -21.01 -3.36
N GLY A 252 2.08 -21.68 -4.15
CA GLY A 252 1.86 -21.94 -5.58
C GLY A 252 2.31 -20.79 -6.49
N TRP A 253 2.71 -19.63 -5.96
CA TRP A 253 3.45 -18.63 -6.73
C TRP A 253 4.91 -19.08 -6.83
N VAL A 254 5.45 -19.09 -8.05
CA VAL A 254 6.86 -19.40 -8.32
C VAL A 254 7.48 -18.15 -8.93
N GLY A 255 8.53 -17.64 -8.30
CA GLY A 255 9.18 -16.43 -8.76
C GLY A 255 10.29 -15.97 -7.83
N GLU A 256 10.68 -14.72 -8.01
CA GLU A 256 11.80 -14.08 -7.36
C GLU A 256 11.42 -12.71 -6.80
N GLY A 257 12.23 -12.22 -5.87
CA GLY A 257 12.14 -10.86 -5.38
C GLY A 257 13.54 -10.30 -5.23
N TYR A 258 13.72 -9.06 -5.65
CA TYR A 258 15.01 -8.39 -5.64
C TYR A 258 14.83 -6.89 -5.41
N THR A 259 15.88 -6.23 -4.94
CA THR A 259 15.88 -4.77 -4.76
C THR A 259 17.01 -4.15 -5.56
N LEU A 260 16.78 -2.93 -6.06
CA LEU A 260 17.76 -2.14 -6.80
C LEU A 260 17.87 -0.78 -6.12
N ILE A 261 18.92 -0.56 -5.33
CA ILE A 261 19.07 0.64 -4.49
C ILE A 261 20.16 1.54 -5.07
N ASP A 262 19.85 2.81 -5.28
CA ASP A 262 20.87 3.84 -5.54
C ASP A 262 21.57 4.20 -4.21
N PRO A 263 22.87 3.89 -4.05
CA PRO A 263 23.59 4.16 -2.80
C PRO A 263 23.75 5.65 -2.52
N ASN A 264 23.63 6.53 -3.52
CA ASN A 264 23.86 7.97 -3.36
C ASN A 264 22.63 8.71 -2.85
N THR A 265 21.45 8.15 -3.02
CA THR A 265 20.16 8.78 -2.68
C THR A 265 19.34 7.93 -1.71
N GLY A 266 19.60 6.63 -1.65
CA GLY A 266 18.79 5.64 -0.94
C GLY A 266 17.46 5.33 -1.63
N ALA A 267 17.23 5.84 -2.84
CA ALA A 267 16.06 5.48 -3.64
C ALA A 267 16.16 4.01 -4.08
N GLY A 268 15.03 3.30 -4.10
CA GLY A 268 15.02 1.86 -4.34
C GLY A 268 13.84 1.41 -5.16
N ALA A 269 14.09 0.48 -6.10
CA ALA A 269 13.04 -0.34 -6.71
C ALA A 269 12.96 -1.69 -5.96
N TYR A 270 11.74 -2.17 -5.72
CA TYR A 270 11.46 -3.40 -4.97
C TYR A 270 10.60 -4.30 -5.86
N MET A 271 11.28 -5.22 -6.54
CA MET A 271 10.74 -5.95 -7.68
C MET A 271 10.34 -7.38 -7.29
N ILE A 272 9.29 -7.89 -7.93
CA ILE A 272 8.96 -9.32 -7.94
C ILE A 272 8.87 -9.85 -9.38
N SER A 273 8.98 -11.17 -9.55
CA SER A 273 8.87 -11.82 -10.87
C SER A 273 7.62 -11.40 -11.64
N GLY A 274 7.78 -11.15 -12.95
CA GLY A 274 6.74 -10.61 -13.83
C GLY A 274 6.80 -9.09 -14.02
N GLY A 275 7.85 -8.42 -13.53
CA GLY A 275 8.11 -7.00 -13.78
C GLY A 275 7.34 -6.01 -12.90
N GLY A 276 6.54 -6.50 -11.95
CA GLY A 276 5.80 -5.62 -11.01
C GLY A 276 6.70 -5.05 -9.91
N ASN A 277 6.54 -3.75 -9.62
CA ASN A 277 7.10 -3.08 -8.44
C ASN A 277 6.08 -3.20 -7.31
N GLY A 278 6.03 -4.35 -6.64
CA GLY A 278 4.81 -4.60 -5.88
C GLY A 278 4.63 -5.91 -5.11
N GLY A 279 3.35 -6.15 -4.85
CA GLY A 279 2.85 -7.30 -4.11
C GLY A 279 1.87 -8.14 -4.92
N PHE A 280 1.90 -9.46 -4.77
CA PHE A 280 0.98 -10.37 -5.46
C PHE A 280 0.27 -11.33 -4.49
N LEU A 281 -1.04 -11.50 -4.65
CA LEU A 281 -1.90 -12.32 -3.80
C LEU A 281 -2.65 -13.39 -4.63
N LYS A 282 -2.19 -14.65 -4.53
CA LYS A 282 -2.64 -15.76 -5.41
C LYS A 282 -3.89 -16.49 -4.91
N LYS A 283 -4.04 -16.69 -3.60
CA LYS A 283 -5.00 -17.65 -3.00
C LYS A 283 -6.43 -17.13 -2.82
N LEU A 284 -6.96 -16.34 -3.75
CA LEU A 284 -8.35 -15.87 -3.69
C LEU A 284 -9.29 -16.48 -4.75
N GLY A 285 -8.75 -17.20 -5.74
CA GLY A 285 -9.47 -17.52 -6.98
C GLY A 285 -10.84 -18.19 -6.82
N ASN A 286 -10.98 -19.22 -5.99
CA ASN A 286 -12.28 -19.90 -5.83
C ASN A 286 -13.31 -19.08 -5.06
N LEU A 287 -12.87 -18.20 -4.15
CA LEU A 287 -13.75 -17.45 -3.25
C LEU A 287 -14.14 -16.09 -3.85
N PHE A 288 -13.23 -15.45 -4.61
CA PHE A 288 -13.48 -14.19 -5.33
C PHE A 288 -14.43 -14.40 -6.52
N ILE A 289 -14.22 -15.45 -7.33
CA ILE A 289 -15.05 -15.75 -8.52
C ILE A 289 -16.49 -16.14 -8.13
N LYS A 290 -16.68 -16.79 -6.97
CA LYS A 290 -18.02 -17.18 -6.46
C LYS A 290 -18.73 -16.07 -5.68
N GLY A 291 -18.15 -14.88 -5.56
CA GLY A 291 -18.68 -13.76 -4.76
C GLY A 291 -18.66 -14.01 -3.24
N GLN A 292 -18.35 -15.23 -2.79
CA GLN A 292 -18.31 -15.65 -1.39
C GLN A 292 -17.25 -14.91 -0.58
N LEU A 293 -16.14 -14.48 -1.21
CA LEU A 293 -15.13 -13.69 -0.53
C LEU A 293 -15.67 -12.30 -0.27
N ILE A 294 -16.23 -11.62 -1.27
CA ILE A 294 -16.78 -10.28 -1.11
C ILE A 294 -17.89 -10.30 -0.05
N LEU A 295 -18.82 -11.27 -0.13
CA LEU A 295 -19.83 -11.51 0.88
C LEU A 295 -19.23 -11.82 2.26
N GLY A 296 -18.19 -12.64 2.33
CA GLY A 296 -17.50 -13.01 3.57
C GLY A 296 -16.70 -11.87 4.20
N LEU A 297 -15.96 -11.07 3.43
CA LEU A 297 -15.23 -9.89 3.89
C LEU A 297 -16.20 -8.83 4.41
N MET A 298 -17.31 -8.59 3.69
CA MET A 298 -18.35 -7.61 4.05
C MET A 298 -19.19 -8.06 5.26
N LYS A 299 -19.51 -9.35 5.36
CA LYS A 299 -20.18 -9.96 6.53
C LYS A 299 -19.26 -10.15 7.73
N SER A 300 -17.95 -10.28 7.52
CA SER A 300 -17.01 -10.39 8.63
C SER A 300 -17.00 -9.09 9.42
N THR A 301 -17.31 -9.20 10.70
CA THR A 301 -17.24 -8.10 11.65
C THR A 301 -15.82 -7.58 11.83
N LEU A 302 -14.79 -8.28 11.35
CA LEU A 302 -13.38 -7.87 11.47
C LEU A 302 -12.93 -6.92 10.36
N LEU A 303 -13.25 -7.17 9.09
CA LEU A 303 -12.83 -6.30 7.99
C LEU A 303 -13.73 -5.09 7.79
N GLY A 304 -15.04 -5.30 7.91
CA GLY A 304 -15.98 -4.20 8.03
C GLY A 304 -15.58 -3.28 9.17
N ASN A 305 -15.27 -3.82 10.36
CA ASN A 305 -14.75 -2.99 11.44
C ASN A 305 -13.34 -2.46 11.19
N PHE A 306 -12.42 -3.15 10.52
CA PHE A 306 -11.06 -2.64 10.37
C PHE A 306 -10.97 -1.50 9.34
N LEU A 307 -11.62 -1.66 8.19
CA LEU A 307 -11.70 -0.61 7.17
C LEU A 307 -12.60 0.53 7.63
N LEU A 308 -13.77 0.26 8.22
CA LEU A 308 -14.61 1.33 8.77
C LEU A 308 -14.00 1.96 10.02
N LYS A 309 -13.39 1.23 10.97
CA LYS A 309 -12.75 1.84 12.16
C LYS A 309 -11.47 2.56 11.79
N GLY A 310 -10.66 2.02 10.88
CA GLY A 310 -9.50 2.71 10.32
C GLY A 310 -9.96 4.02 9.66
N LEU A 311 -10.82 3.96 8.64
CA LEU A 311 -11.31 5.15 7.95
C LEU A 311 -12.09 6.11 8.86
N ALA A 312 -12.87 5.60 9.85
CA ALA A 312 -13.61 6.45 10.80
C ALA A 312 -12.69 7.13 11.82
N GLN A 313 -11.75 6.41 12.42
CA GLN A 313 -10.85 6.99 13.42
C GLN A 313 -9.84 7.94 12.78
N PHE A 314 -9.35 7.62 11.57
CA PHE A 314 -8.57 8.56 10.78
C PHE A 314 -9.40 9.78 10.37
N GLY A 315 -10.65 9.57 9.94
CA GLY A 315 -11.58 10.67 9.64
C GLY A 315 -11.84 11.59 10.85
N THR A 316 -12.06 11.03 12.04
CA THR A 316 -12.31 11.82 13.26
C THR A 316 -11.06 12.52 13.78
N ALA A 317 -9.89 11.86 13.74
CA ALA A 317 -8.64 12.48 14.17
C ALA A 317 -8.27 13.67 13.27
N ILE A 318 -8.46 13.53 11.96
CA ILE A 318 -8.21 14.62 11.03
C ILE A 318 -9.27 15.72 11.16
N PHE A 319 -10.55 15.37 11.33
CA PHE A 319 -11.62 16.34 11.56
C PHE A 319 -11.40 17.17 12.84
N LEU A 320 -11.00 16.53 13.95
CA LEU A 320 -10.67 17.22 15.20
C LEU A 320 -9.46 18.13 15.03
N GLY A 321 -8.44 17.69 14.28
CA GLY A 321 -7.30 18.53 13.92
C GLY A 321 -7.70 19.78 13.12
N ILE A 322 -8.60 19.64 12.14
CA ILE A 322 -9.10 20.74 11.34
C ILE A 322 -9.96 21.71 12.17
N LYS A 323 -10.87 21.19 13.00
CA LYS A 323 -11.71 22.01 13.90
C LYS A 323 -10.83 22.85 14.83
N PHE A 324 -9.84 22.23 15.47
CA PHE A 324 -8.92 22.91 16.36
C PHE A 324 -8.06 23.95 15.62
N PHE A 325 -7.59 23.65 14.41
CA PHE A 325 -6.87 24.62 13.58
C PHE A 325 -7.76 25.83 13.23
N ASN A 326 -9.00 25.61 12.80
CA ASN A 326 -9.90 26.69 12.41
C ASN A 326 -10.28 27.60 13.58
N GLU A 327 -10.54 27.03 14.76
CA GLU A 327 -10.93 27.79 15.96
C GLU A 327 -9.71 28.47 16.61
N CYS A 328 -8.53 27.86 16.61
CA CYS A 328 -7.35 28.36 17.34
C CYS A 328 -6.25 29.00 16.47
N SER A 329 -6.40 29.11 15.14
CA SER A 329 -5.34 29.54 14.19
C SER A 329 -4.65 30.89 14.50
N SER A 330 -5.26 31.76 15.31
CA SER A 330 -4.73 33.08 15.66
C SER A 330 -3.69 33.07 16.80
N LYS A 331 -3.48 31.94 17.49
CA LYS A 331 -2.51 31.81 18.60
C LYS A 331 -1.22 31.12 18.17
N SER A 332 -0.08 31.64 18.60
CA SER A 332 1.27 31.17 18.25
C SER A 332 1.55 29.69 18.56
N ASN A 333 0.82 29.12 19.53
CA ASN A 333 1.03 27.75 20.01
C ASN A 333 -0.05 26.78 19.51
N ALA A 334 -1.05 27.26 18.77
CA ALA A 334 -2.19 26.46 18.35
C ALA A 334 -1.77 25.33 17.41
N ILE A 335 -0.89 25.60 16.45
CA ILE A 335 -0.41 24.61 15.47
C ILE A 335 0.30 23.45 16.18
N ALA A 336 1.15 23.74 17.16
CA ALA A 336 1.87 22.72 17.92
C ALA A 336 0.89 21.86 18.76
N LEU A 337 -0.12 22.48 19.36
CA LEU A 337 -1.13 21.75 20.13
C LEU A 337 -2.06 20.90 19.25
N THR A 338 -2.46 21.40 18.07
CA THR A 338 -3.22 20.64 17.08
C THR A 338 -2.45 19.39 16.66
N LEU A 339 -1.14 19.53 16.41
CA LEU A 339 -0.28 18.43 16.02
C LEU A 339 -0.12 17.40 17.16
N ILE A 340 0.04 17.84 18.40
CA ILE A 340 0.13 16.92 19.55
C ILE A 340 -1.19 16.17 19.74
N PHE A 341 -2.33 16.87 19.66
CA PHE A 341 -3.64 16.26 19.84
C PHE A 341 -3.98 15.27 18.73
N THR A 342 -3.71 15.62 17.47
CA THR A 342 -3.89 14.70 16.32
C THR A 342 -2.97 13.48 16.42
N MET A 343 -1.72 13.64 16.85
CA MET A 343 -0.79 12.53 17.08
C MET A 343 -1.26 11.58 18.19
N ILE A 344 -1.82 12.11 19.28
CA ILE A 344 -2.39 11.30 20.36
C ILE A 344 -3.61 10.52 19.86
N SER A 345 -4.52 11.18 19.15
CA SER A 345 -5.71 10.52 18.59
C SER A 345 -5.37 9.42 17.59
N ILE A 346 -4.35 9.65 16.77
CA ILE A 346 -3.88 8.64 15.81
C ILE A 346 -3.15 7.49 16.52
N ALA A 347 -2.32 7.76 17.54
CA ALA A 347 -1.68 6.72 18.33
C ALA A 347 -2.69 5.83 19.07
N ILE A 348 -3.76 6.44 19.59
CA ILE A 348 -4.88 5.70 20.20
C ILE A 348 -5.64 4.89 19.15
N ALA A 349 -5.87 5.44 17.96
CA ALA A 349 -6.46 4.71 16.84
C ALA A 349 -5.63 3.47 16.46
N ILE A 350 -4.31 3.62 16.34
CA ILE A 350 -3.39 2.52 16.06
C ILE A 350 -3.44 1.44 17.17
N MET A 351 -3.44 1.83 18.45
CA MET A 351 -3.55 0.87 19.55
C MET A 351 -4.88 0.10 19.53
N LEU A 352 -5.97 0.75 19.12
CA LEU A 352 -7.29 0.12 19.02
C LEU A 352 -7.44 -0.82 17.81
N LEU A 353 -6.62 -0.66 16.77
CA LEU A 353 -6.54 -1.58 15.63
C LEU A 353 -6.01 -2.96 16.05
N PHE A 354 -5.27 -3.05 17.17
CA PHE A 354 -4.77 -4.30 17.74
C PHE A 354 -5.58 -4.80 18.94
N ALA A 355 -6.56 -4.03 19.41
CA ALA A 355 -7.41 -4.41 20.53
C ALA A 355 -8.58 -5.29 20.05
N GLY A 356 -8.83 -6.38 20.79
CA GLY A 356 -9.84 -7.40 20.49
C GLY A 356 -11.30 -6.89 20.44
N PRO A 357 -12.31 -7.77 20.57
CA PRO A 357 -13.69 -7.49 20.17
C PRO A 357 -14.38 -6.32 20.90
N PHE A 358 -13.86 -5.87 22.04
CA PHE A 358 -14.37 -4.71 22.79
C PHE A 358 -13.89 -3.34 22.24
N SER A 359 -13.05 -3.31 21.21
CA SER A 359 -12.47 -2.08 20.66
C SER A 359 -13.47 -1.10 20.06
N LEU A 360 -14.68 -1.53 19.65
CA LEU A 360 -15.70 -0.62 19.08
C LEU A 360 -16.30 0.29 20.17
N ILE A 361 -16.72 -0.27 21.31
CA ILE A 361 -17.28 0.49 22.43
C ILE A 361 -16.20 1.42 23.01
N LEU A 362 -14.97 0.91 23.11
CA LEU A 362 -13.82 1.70 23.55
C LEU A 362 -13.49 2.82 22.56
N SER A 363 -13.58 2.57 21.24
CA SER A 363 -13.34 3.60 20.20
C SER A 363 -14.40 4.71 20.21
N LEU A 364 -15.67 4.38 20.45
CA LEU A 364 -16.75 5.36 20.57
C LEU A 364 -16.63 6.17 21.87
N ALA A 365 -16.29 5.51 22.98
CA ALA A 365 -16.03 6.17 24.25
C ALA A 365 -14.81 7.11 24.16
N ILE A 366 -13.74 6.66 23.51
CA ILE A 366 -12.54 7.47 23.28
C ILE A 366 -12.84 8.64 22.35
N SER A 367 -13.53 8.43 21.23
CA SER A 367 -13.89 9.52 20.32
C SER A 367 -14.78 10.57 20.99
N TRP A 368 -15.69 10.14 21.87
CA TRP A 368 -16.49 11.04 22.70
C TRP A 368 -15.64 11.80 23.74
N VAL A 369 -14.70 11.11 24.39
CA VAL A 369 -13.75 11.71 25.34
C VAL A 369 -12.81 12.70 24.64
N GLU A 370 -12.30 12.38 23.45
CA GLU A 370 -11.45 13.23 22.63
C GLU A 370 -12.20 14.49 22.18
N ASN A 371 -13.45 14.36 21.75
CA ASN A 371 -14.25 15.53 21.39
C ASN A 371 -14.49 16.42 22.63
N LYS A 372 -14.77 15.83 23.80
CA LYS A 372 -14.94 16.60 25.05
C LYS A 372 -13.64 17.26 25.54
N LEU A 373 -12.51 16.58 25.39
CA LEU A 373 -11.18 17.13 25.68
C LEU A 373 -10.84 18.27 24.73
N ALA A 374 -11.12 18.12 23.44
CA ALA A 374 -10.93 19.19 22.46
C ALA A 374 -11.77 20.43 22.82
N GLU A 375 -13.06 20.25 23.14
CA GLU A 375 -13.93 21.35 23.59
C GLU A 375 -13.42 22.04 24.86
N MET A 376 -12.92 21.26 25.85
CA MET A 376 -12.32 21.82 27.06
C MET A 376 -11.04 22.61 26.76
N ILE A 377 -10.14 22.06 25.96
CA ILE A 377 -8.86 22.67 25.63
C ILE A 377 -9.06 23.97 24.84
N ILE A 378 -9.98 23.98 23.86
CA ILE A 378 -10.33 25.19 23.10
C ILE A 378 -10.82 26.29 24.05
N ARG A 379 -11.73 25.93 24.98
CA ARG A 379 -12.24 26.86 25.99
C ARG A 379 -11.16 27.38 26.93
N ASP A 380 -10.26 26.53 27.41
CA ASP A 380 -9.23 26.91 28.39
C ASP A 380 -8.10 27.74 27.76
N ILE A 381 -7.83 27.57 26.46
CA ILE A 381 -6.89 28.40 25.68
C ILE A 381 -7.53 29.74 25.25
N GLY A 382 -8.85 29.86 25.38
CA GLY A 382 -9.60 31.08 25.05
C GLY A 382 -9.59 31.39 23.56
N CYS A 383 -9.80 30.36 22.75
CA CYS A 383 -10.01 30.47 21.30
C CYS A 383 -11.46 30.21 20.94
#